data_AF-A0A059WT88-F1
#
_entry.id   AF-A0A059WT88-F1
#
_cell.length_a   1.000
_cell.length_b   1.000
_cell.length_c   1.000
_cell.angle_alpha   90.00
_cell.angle_beta   90.00
_cell.angle_gamma   90.00
#
_symmetry.space_group_name_H-M   'P 1'
#
loop_
_entity.id
_entity.type
_entity.pdbx_description
1 polymer ?
#
loop_
_entity_poly.entity_id
_entity_poly.type
_entity_poly.pdbx_seq_one_letter_code
_entity_poly.pdbx_strand_id
1 'polypeptide(L)'
;RNRLEVLSVDALVDGVHFDRAFTPPAAIGHRALAVNLSDLAAMGATPRLALLSMALPQSLPLGDFDSIIDSLVALATRSRLTIVGGNLTRIEGPLVIDITVIGTVKRRQVLTRTGARPGDDLYVSGAVGSATAGLEILRAWTKHSTAEDTEGMPAASPAELDACVQRYLYPEPRLRLGTLLGHNRAATACMDLSDGLAEAVAKMLDTL
;
A
#
# COMPACT_ATOMS: atom_id res chain seq x y z
N ARG A 1 -4.57 -14.20 -26.08
CA ARG A 1 -6.05 -14.06 -26.17
C ARG A 1 -6.66 -14.52 -24.84
N ASN A 2 -7.69 -13.85 -24.31
CA ASN A 2 -8.35 -14.12 -23.02
C ASN A 2 -7.63 -13.69 -21.71
N ARG A 3 -6.74 -12.70 -21.80
CA ARG A 3 -6.22 -11.96 -20.63
C ARG A 3 -6.73 -10.52 -20.68
N LEU A 4 -6.84 -9.92 -19.50
CA LEU A 4 -7.06 -8.49 -19.28
C LEU A 4 -5.74 -7.89 -18.79
N GLU A 5 -5.44 -6.67 -19.22
CA GLU A 5 -4.49 -5.80 -18.55
C GLU A 5 -5.27 -5.06 -17.45
N VAL A 6 -4.67 -4.97 -16.26
CA VAL A 6 -5.18 -4.22 -15.12
C VAL A 6 -4.15 -3.14 -14.83
N LEU A 7 -4.60 -1.91 -14.76
CA LEU A 7 -3.75 -0.76 -14.50
C LEU A 7 -4.23 -0.09 -13.22
N SER A 8 -3.29 0.27 -12.36
CA SER A 8 -3.55 1.19 -11.25
C SER A 8 -2.45 2.25 -11.19
N VAL A 9 -2.78 3.38 -10.59
CA VAL A 9 -1.86 4.48 -10.33
C VAL A 9 -2.20 5.09 -8.98
N ASP A 10 -1.19 5.21 -8.13
CA ASP A 10 -1.26 5.91 -6.86
C ASP A 10 -0.07 6.84 -6.70
N ALA A 11 -0.35 8.01 -6.13
CA ALA A 11 0.65 9.00 -5.73
C ALA A 11 0.77 9.05 -4.21
N LEU A 12 1.99 8.91 -3.69
CA LEU A 12 2.33 9.20 -2.32
C LEU A 12 3.04 10.55 -2.22
N VAL A 13 2.53 11.38 -1.31
CA VAL A 13 3.02 12.74 -1.06
C VAL A 13 3.47 12.85 0.39
N ASP A 14 4.71 13.31 0.61
CA ASP A 14 5.26 13.63 1.93
C ASP A 14 4.41 14.71 2.63
N GLY A 15 4.06 14.47 3.90
CA GLY A 15 3.13 15.26 4.70
C GLY A 15 1.65 14.92 4.49
N VAL A 16 1.29 14.10 3.51
CA VAL A 16 -0.09 13.65 3.26
C VAL A 16 -0.24 12.16 3.51
N HIS A 17 0.59 11.35 2.86
CA HIS A 17 0.48 9.89 2.90
C HIS A 17 1.52 9.25 3.82
N PHE A 18 2.69 9.86 3.90
CA PHE A 18 3.77 9.53 4.85
C PHE A 18 4.39 10.83 5.34
N ASP A 19 5.27 10.74 6.34
CA ASP A 19 6.00 11.89 6.86
C ASP A 19 7.46 11.49 7.05
N ARG A 20 8.37 12.16 6.36
CA ARG A 20 9.83 11.89 6.46
C ARG A 20 10.41 12.18 7.84
N ALA A 21 9.71 12.89 8.72
CA ALA A 21 10.16 13.12 10.09
C ALA A 21 10.25 11.82 10.91
N PHE A 22 9.46 10.80 10.57
CA PHE A 22 9.41 9.54 11.32
C PHE A 22 9.30 8.28 10.46
N THR A 23 9.13 8.42 9.14
CA THR A 23 9.09 7.29 8.22
C THR A 23 10.48 7.07 7.62
N PRO A 24 11.13 5.92 7.90
CA PRO A 24 12.43 5.62 7.30
C PRO A 24 12.36 5.61 5.76
N PRO A 25 13.40 6.07 5.05
CA PRO A 25 13.42 6.10 3.58
C PRO A 25 13.09 4.77 2.91
N ALA A 26 13.64 3.66 3.42
CA ALA A 26 13.32 2.31 2.93
C ALA A 26 11.82 1.98 3.05
N ALA A 27 11.19 2.35 4.17
CA ALA A 27 9.76 2.14 4.36
C ALA A 27 8.93 2.95 3.34
N ILE A 28 9.33 4.19 3.02
CA ILE A 28 8.68 5.01 1.99
C ILE A 28 8.70 4.29 0.63
N GLY A 29 9.87 3.76 0.22
CA GLY A 29 10.02 3.02 -1.03
C GLY A 29 9.18 1.75 -1.10
N HIS A 30 9.20 0.94 -0.04
CA HIS A 30 8.34 -0.24 0.06
C HIS A 30 6.86 0.15 -0.03
N ARG A 31 6.43 1.16 0.73
CA ARG A 31 5.02 1.58 0.79
C ARG A 31 4.52 2.07 -0.56
N ALA A 32 5.31 2.89 -1.25
CA ALA A 32 4.95 3.46 -2.56
C ALA A 32 4.54 2.38 -3.55
N LEU A 33 5.28 1.27 -3.61
CA LEU A 33 4.92 0.16 -4.48
C LEU A 33 3.86 -0.77 -3.87
N ALA A 34 3.88 -1.00 -2.57
CA ALA A 34 2.96 -1.92 -1.90
C ALA A 34 1.49 -1.53 -2.05
N VAL A 35 1.16 -0.23 -1.98
CA VAL A 35 -0.22 0.26 -2.16
C VAL A 35 -0.73 -0.05 -3.57
N ASN A 36 0.06 0.27 -4.59
CA ASN A 36 -0.26 -0.06 -5.99
C ASN A 36 -0.41 -1.58 -6.23
N LEU A 37 0.45 -2.39 -5.61
CA LEU A 37 0.35 -3.85 -5.70
C LEU A 37 -0.89 -4.40 -4.98
N SER A 38 -1.43 -3.69 -4.00
CA SER A 38 -2.68 -4.04 -3.30
C SER A 38 -3.87 -3.98 -4.26
N ASP A 39 -3.96 -2.97 -5.11
CA ASP A 39 -5.01 -2.88 -6.14
C ASP A 39 -4.97 -4.06 -7.12
N LEU A 40 -3.76 -4.41 -7.58
CA LEU A 40 -3.60 -5.58 -8.44
C LEU A 40 -4.02 -6.87 -7.72
N ALA A 41 -3.70 -7.00 -6.43
CA ALA A 41 -4.15 -8.13 -5.62
C ALA A 41 -5.68 -8.18 -5.52
N ALA A 42 -6.33 -7.04 -5.25
CA ALA A 42 -7.78 -6.93 -5.15
C ALA A 42 -8.51 -7.31 -6.45
N MET A 43 -7.84 -7.15 -7.60
CA MET A 43 -8.35 -7.57 -8.92
C MET A 43 -7.94 -9.00 -9.33
N GLY A 44 -7.21 -9.72 -8.47
CA GLY A 44 -6.68 -11.05 -8.77
C GLY A 44 -5.60 -11.06 -9.87
N ALA A 45 -4.99 -9.90 -10.13
CA ALA A 45 -4.00 -9.72 -11.18
C ALA A 45 -2.58 -10.08 -10.73
N THR A 46 -1.82 -10.70 -11.63
CA THR A 46 -0.38 -10.90 -11.43
C THR A 46 0.37 -9.66 -11.90
N PRO A 47 1.22 -9.04 -11.06
CA PRO A 47 2.03 -7.88 -11.46
C PRO A 47 2.95 -8.19 -12.63
N ARG A 48 3.22 -7.18 -13.48
CA ARG A 48 4.17 -7.31 -14.60
C ARG A 48 5.11 -6.12 -14.70
N LEU A 49 4.57 -4.94 -14.96
CA LEU A 49 5.36 -3.75 -15.29
C LEU A 49 5.00 -2.58 -14.37
N ALA A 50 5.97 -1.73 -14.07
CA ALA A 50 5.76 -0.47 -13.36
C ALA A 50 6.45 0.69 -14.08
N LEU A 51 5.86 1.87 -13.99
CA LEU A 51 6.49 3.15 -14.27
C LEU A 51 6.59 3.94 -12.96
N LEU A 52 7.74 4.55 -12.71
CA LEU A 52 8.02 5.33 -11.49
C LEU A 52 8.28 6.79 -11.85
N SER A 53 7.43 7.70 -11.38
CA SER A 53 7.64 9.14 -11.49
C SER A 53 7.90 9.73 -10.10
N MET A 54 8.96 10.51 -9.93
CA MET A 54 9.26 11.17 -8.67
C MET A 54 9.51 12.67 -8.86
N ALA A 55 8.88 13.48 -8.00
CA ALA A 55 9.22 14.88 -7.84
C ALA A 55 10.05 15.02 -6.55
N LEU A 56 11.31 15.39 -6.72
CA LEU A 56 12.33 15.34 -5.67
C LEU A 56 12.63 16.77 -5.17
N PRO A 57 12.47 17.06 -3.87
CA PRO A 57 12.97 18.28 -3.29
C PRO A 57 14.50 18.28 -3.30
N GLN A 58 15.11 19.45 -3.50
CA GLN A 58 16.56 19.60 -3.45
C GLN A 58 17.16 19.25 -2.06
N SER A 59 16.33 19.30 -1.02
CA SER A 59 16.72 18.93 0.35
C SER A 59 16.75 17.42 0.61
N LEU A 60 16.33 16.57 -0.33
CA LEU A 60 16.39 15.10 -0.14
C LEU A 60 17.85 14.62 -0.19
N PRO A 61 18.37 14.02 0.90
CA PRO A 61 19.71 13.44 0.89
C PRO A 61 19.82 12.30 -0.13
N LEU A 62 20.97 12.18 -0.79
CA LEU A 62 21.18 11.12 -1.79
C LEU A 62 21.05 9.71 -1.18
N GLY A 63 21.54 9.51 0.04
CA GLY A 63 21.39 8.21 0.73
C GLY A 63 19.94 7.84 1.06
N ASP A 64 19.07 8.84 1.29
CA ASP A 64 17.64 8.61 1.47
C ASP A 64 16.99 8.22 0.14
N PHE A 65 17.37 8.88 -0.96
CA PHE A 65 16.94 8.52 -2.30
C PHE A 65 17.34 7.07 -2.64
N ASP A 66 18.60 6.70 -2.42
CA ASP A 66 19.10 5.34 -2.68
C ASP A 66 18.32 4.32 -1.85
N SER A 67 18.09 4.59 -0.56
CA SER A 67 17.32 3.72 0.32
C SER A 67 15.86 3.54 -0.11
N ILE A 68 15.21 4.60 -0.62
CA ILE A 68 13.86 4.53 -1.19
C ILE A 68 13.87 3.61 -2.41
N ILE A 69 14.79 3.83 -3.35
CA ILE A 69 14.87 3.06 -4.59
C ILE A 69 15.20 1.60 -4.32
N ASP A 70 16.17 1.30 -3.46
CA ASP A 70 16.59 -0.05 -3.14
C ASP A 70 15.45 -0.88 -2.53
N SER A 71 14.70 -0.30 -1.60
CA SER A 71 13.55 -0.98 -0.98
C SER A 71 12.41 -1.20 -1.96
N LEU A 72 12.12 -0.22 -2.82
CA LEU A 72 11.13 -0.32 -3.88
C LEU A 72 11.50 -1.43 -4.87
N VAL A 73 12.76 -1.47 -5.33
CA VAL A 73 13.29 -2.50 -6.24
C VAL A 73 13.28 -3.89 -5.59
N ALA A 74 13.57 -3.99 -4.30
CA ALA A 74 13.47 -5.25 -3.56
C ALA A 74 12.04 -5.80 -3.56
N LEU A 75 11.04 -4.94 -3.29
CA LEU A 75 9.63 -5.35 -3.35
C LEU A 75 9.19 -5.70 -4.77
N ALA A 76 9.63 -4.93 -5.77
CA ALA A 76 9.35 -5.23 -7.19
C ALA A 76 9.88 -6.62 -7.57
N THR A 77 11.13 -6.91 -7.20
CA THR A 77 11.77 -8.21 -7.43
C THR A 77 11.00 -9.35 -6.75
N ARG A 78 10.64 -9.20 -5.47
CA ARG A 78 9.84 -10.17 -4.72
C ARG A 78 8.48 -10.44 -5.36
N SER A 79 7.90 -9.40 -5.97
CA SER A 79 6.58 -9.43 -6.61
C SER A 79 6.64 -9.84 -8.09
N ARG A 80 7.83 -10.13 -8.62
CA ARG A 80 8.09 -10.42 -10.04
C ARG A 80 7.61 -9.30 -10.97
N LEU A 81 7.69 -8.07 -10.49
CA LEU A 81 7.39 -6.84 -11.20
C LEU A 81 8.67 -6.24 -11.77
N THR A 82 8.65 -5.76 -13.01
CA THR A 82 9.76 -5.03 -13.61
C THR A 82 9.41 -3.54 -13.69
N ILE A 83 10.25 -2.68 -13.11
CA ILE A 83 10.18 -1.23 -13.33
C ILE A 83 10.82 -0.98 -14.70
N VAL A 84 10.03 -0.55 -15.68
CA VAL A 84 10.45 -0.46 -17.10
C VAL A 84 10.80 0.96 -17.54
N GLY A 85 10.59 1.93 -16.68
CA GLY A 85 10.87 3.32 -16.97
C GLY A 85 10.34 4.23 -15.88
N GLY A 86 10.55 5.52 -16.09
CA GLY A 86 10.19 6.51 -15.11
C GLY A 86 10.59 7.92 -15.49
N ASN A 87 10.31 8.83 -14.57
CA ASN A 87 10.67 10.24 -14.67
C ASN A 87 11.17 10.73 -13.31
N LEU A 88 12.24 11.53 -13.31
CA LEU A 88 12.69 12.26 -12.14
C LEU A 88 12.64 13.75 -12.46
N THR A 89 12.01 14.54 -11.59
CA THR A 89 12.00 15.99 -11.71
C THR A 89 12.33 16.64 -10.38
N ARG A 90 12.91 17.84 -10.43
CA ARG A 90 13.06 18.69 -9.24
C ARG A 90 11.74 19.40 -8.95
N ILE A 91 11.44 19.63 -7.67
CA ILE A 91 10.29 20.44 -7.22
C ILE A 91 10.67 21.35 -6.05
N GLU A 92 10.05 22.54 -5.99
CA GLU A 92 10.01 23.40 -4.81
C GLU A 92 8.79 23.00 -3.96
N GLY A 93 8.88 21.85 -3.29
CA GLY A 93 7.74 21.24 -2.60
C GLY A 93 8.08 19.94 -1.88
N PRO A 94 7.09 19.20 -1.35
CA PRO A 94 7.32 17.91 -0.71
C PRO A 94 7.83 16.85 -1.70
N LEU A 95 8.40 15.77 -1.18
CA LEU A 95 8.68 14.58 -1.97
C LEU A 95 7.36 13.97 -2.47
N VAL A 96 7.28 13.73 -3.78
CA VAL A 96 6.15 13.04 -4.42
C VAL A 96 6.67 11.80 -5.15
N ILE A 97 6.00 10.67 -4.94
CA ILE A 97 6.27 9.40 -5.60
C ILE A 97 4.97 8.92 -6.24
N ASP A 98 4.93 8.89 -7.57
CA ASP A 98 3.81 8.42 -8.36
C ASP A 98 4.23 7.14 -9.09
N ILE A 99 3.42 6.09 -8.96
CA ILE A 99 3.72 4.80 -9.57
C ILE A 99 2.50 4.36 -10.35
N THR A 100 2.70 4.00 -11.60
CA THR A 100 1.70 3.25 -12.38
C THR A 100 2.12 1.79 -12.40
N VAL A 101 1.24 0.88 -11.99
CA VAL A 101 1.45 -0.57 -12.10
C VAL A 101 0.55 -1.18 -13.15
N ILE A 102 1.08 -2.18 -13.84
CA ILE A 102 0.39 -2.95 -14.86
C ILE A 102 0.48 -4.43 -14.48
N GLY A 103 -0.69 -5.03 -14.28
CA GLY A 103 -0.86 -6.45 -14.02
C GLY A 103 -1.66 -7.14 -15.11
N THR A 104 -1.68 -8.47 -15.08
CA THR A 104 -2.55 -9.24 -15.98
C THR A 104 -3.32 -10.33 -15.26
N VAL A 105 -4.53 -10.57 -15.73
CA VAL A 105 -5.42 -11.61 -15.19
C VAL A 105 -6.17 -12.31 -16.32
N LYS A 106 -6.54 -13.57 -16.15
CA LYS A 106 -7.46 -14.22 -17.10
C LYS A 106 -8.85 -13.63 -16.90
N ARG A 107 -9.59 -13.34 -17.98
CA ARG A 107 -10.90 -12.69 -17.88
C ARG A 107 -11.89 -13.39 -16.93
N ARG A 108 -11.84 -14.72 -16.83
CA ARG A 108 -12.70 -15.49 -15.91
C ARG A 108 -12.28 -15.48 -14.43
N GLN A 109 -11.10 -14.91 -14.13
CA GLN A 109 -10.47 -14.88 -12.81
C GLN A 109 -10.34 -13.45 -12.27
N VAL A 110 -10.77 -12.45 -13.05
CA VAL A 110 -10.75 -11.06 -12.60
C VAL A 110 -11.71 -10.92 -11.44
N LEU A 111 -11.22 -10.29 -10.38
CA LEU A 111 -12.04 -9.86 -9.27
C LEU A 111 -12.42 -8.40 -9.49
N THR A 112 -13.65 -8.06 -9.13
CA THR A 112 -14.19 -6.71 -9.24
C THR A 112 -14.91 -6.36 -7.94
N ARG A 113 -15.02 -5.07 -7.63
CA ARG A 113 -15.83 -4.61 -6.49
C ARG A 113 -17.33 -4.85 -6.66
N THR A 114 -17.78 -5.11 -7.90
CA THR A 114 -19.17 -5.43 -8.25
C THR A 114 -19.42 -6.93 -8.18
N GLY A 115 -20.65 -7.32 -7.85
CA GLY A 115 -21.09 -8.73 -7.89
C GLY A 115 -21.48 -9.30 -6.54
N ALA A 116 -21.29 -8.55 -5.45
CA ALA A 116 -21.84 -8.86 -4.14
C ALA A 116 -23.37 -9.00 -4.22
N ARG A 117 -23.96 -9.80 -3.34
CA ARG A 117 -25.41 -10.04 -3.29
C ARG A 117 -25.89 -10.12 -1.83
N PRO A 118 -27.15 -9.76 -1.55
CA PRO A 118 -27.76 -10.08 -0.27
C PRO A 118 -27.62 -11.57 0.06
N GLY A 119 -27.09 -11.88 1.24
CA GLY A 119 -26.79 -13.24 1.68
C GLY A 119 -25.34 -13.69 1.47
N ASP A 120 -24.50 -12.89 0.81
CA ASP A 120 -23.05 -13.13 0.77
C ASP A 120 -22.42 -12.85 2.15
N ASP A 121 -21.46 -13.69 2.55
CA ASP A 121 -20.63 -13.48 3.74
C ASP A 121 -19.51 -12.46 3.46
N LEU A 122 -19.23 -11.58 4.42
CA LEU A 122 -18.14 -10.61 4.35
C LEU A 122 -16.87 -11.14 5.04
N TYR A 123 -15.76 -11.13 4.32
CA TYR A 123 -14.45 -11.54 4.84
C TYR A 123 -13.42 -10.41 4.72
N VAL A 124 -12.50 -10.35 5.68
CA VAL A 124 -11.35 -9.44 5.66
C VAL A 124 -10.07 -10.25 5.87
N SER A 125 -8.99 -9.91 5.15
CA SER A 125 -7.69 -10.55 5.34
C SER A 125 -6.84 -9.78 6.36
N GLY A 126 -6.28 -10.50 7.34
CA GLY A 126 -5.44 -9.90 8.37
C GLY A 126 -6.24 -9.12 9.42
N ALA A 127 -5.57 -8.21 10.13
CA ALA A 127 -6.17 -7.38 11.17
C ALA A 127 -6.49 -5.97 10.64
N VAL A 128 -7.65 -5.45 11.02
CA VAL A 128 -8.10 -4.09 10.68
C VAL A 128 -7.59 -3.08 11.72
N GLY A 129 -7.23 -1.87 11.28
CA GLY A 129 -6.84 -0.76 12.15
C GLY A 129 -5.38 -0.76 12.61
N SER A 130 -4.61 -1.82 12.38
CA SER A 130 -3.22 -1.88 12.85
C SER A 130 -2.28 -0.88 12.18
N ALA A 131 -2.48 -0.57 10.90
CA ALA A 131 -1.67 0.45 10.21
C ALA A 131 -1.97 1.85 10.77
N THR A 132 -3.23 2.16 11.06
CA THR A 132 -3.62 3.41 11.73
C THR A 132 -3.01 3.50 13.13
N ALA A 133 -3.06 2.41 13.91
CA ALA A 133 -2.39 2.36 15.21
C ALA A 133 -0.88 2.57 15.08
N GLY A 134 -0.22 1.96 14.10
CA GLY A 134 1.21 2.15 13.83
C GLY A 134 1.58 3.59 13.51
N LEU A 135 0.76 4.28 12.71
CA LEU A 135 0.94 5.70 12.42
C LEU A 135 0.85 6.57 13.69
N GLU A 136 -0.17 6.34 14.52
CA GLU A 136 -0.35 7.11 15.75
C GLU A 136 0.78 6.85 16.76
N ILE A 137 1.30 5.62 16.83
CA ILE A 137 2.48 5.29 17.64
C ILE A 137 3.71 6.07 17.15
N LEU A 138 4.00 6.06 15.84
CA LEU A 138 5.13 6.82 15.28
C LEU A 138 5.01 8.31 15.57
N ARG A 139 3.82 8.89 15.35
CA ARG A 139 3.53 10.30 15.66
C ARG A 139 3.75 10.62 17.13
N ALA A 140 3.31 9.74 18.03
CA ALA A 140 3.53 9.91 19.46
C ALA A 140 5.02 9.90 19.80
N TRP A 141 5.79 8.93 19.31
CA TRP A 141 7.24 8.84 19.56
C TRP A 141 8.01 10.08 19.06
N THR A 142 7.62 10.64 17.92
CA THR A 142 8.22 11.89 17.41
C THR A 142 7.96 13.07 18.34
N LYS A 143 6.74 13.21 18.87
CA LYS A 143 6.40 14.29 19.83
C LYS A 143 7.13 14.14 21.16
N HIS A 144 7.22 12.92 21.69
CA HIS A 144 7.89 12.64 22.97
C HIS A 144 9.42 12.70 22.87
N SER A 145 10.00 12.59 21.68
CA SER A 145 11.42 12.88 21.46
C SER A 145 11.76 14.38 21.66
N THR A 146 10.74 15.24 21.77
CA THR A 146 10.88 16.70 21.95
C THR A 146 10.34 17.23 23.29
N ALA A 147 9.72 16.38 24.13
CA ALA A 147 9.15 16.78 25.42
C ALA A 147 9.25 15.65 26.48
N GLU A 148 9.57 15.99 27.73
CA GLU A 148 9.82 15.07 28.87
C GLU A 148 8.57 14.37 29.44
N ASP A 149 7.43 14.40 28.74
CA ASP A 149 6.15 13.93 29.28
C ASP A 149 5.86 12.47 28.90
N THR A 150 6.16 11.52 29.79
CA THR A 150 5.85 10.07 29.64
C THR A 150 4.38 9.68 29.82
N GLU A 151 3.43 10.62 29.78
CA GLU A 151 2.00 10.32 29.96
C GLU A 151 1.33 9.94 28.64
N GLY A 152 0.91 8.67 28.53
CA GLY A 152 0.04 8.20 27.44
C GLY A 152 0.55 7.02 26.62
N MET A 153 1.58 6.30 27.06
CA MET A 153 1.99 5.07 26.39
C MET A 153 0.86 4.02 26.41
N PRO A 154 0.49 3.45 25.25
CA PRO A 154 -0.59 2.48 25.16
C PRO A 154 -0.33 1.26 26.04
N ALA A 155 -1.39 0.72 26.65
CA ALA A 155 -1.35 -0.46 27.55
C ALA A 155 -1.01 -1.79 26.84
N ALA A 156 -0.51 -1.74 25.61
CA ALA A 156 -0.13 -2.91 24.82
C ALA A 156 1.34 -3.27 25.05
N SER A 157 1.69 -4.53 24.81
CA SER A 157 3.08 -4.97 24.91
C SER A 157 3.96 -4.31 23.83
N PRO A 158 5.26 -4.13 24.07
CA PRO A 158 6.18 -3.58 23.07
C PRO A 158 6.13 -4.33 21.73
N ALA A 159 5.95 -5.65 21.75
CA ALA A 159 5.82 -6.46 20.55
C ALA A 159 4.56 -6.15 19.72
N GLU A 160 3.44 -5.82 20.37
CA GLU A 160 2.19 -5.44 19.70
C GLU A 160 2.29 -4.05 19.07
N LEU A 161 2.99 -3.12 19.73
CA LEU A 161 3.26 -1.79 19.21
C LEU A 161 4.15 -1.87 17.97
N ASP A 162 5.25 -2.62 18.04
CA ASP A 162 6.13 -2.86 16.91
C ASP A 162 5.39 -3.52 15.75
N ALA A 163 4.52 -4.50 16.01
CA ALA A 163 3.73 -5.15 14.97
C ALA A 163 2.79 -4.15 14.25
N CYS A 164 2.21 -3.19 14.97
CA CYS A 164 1.40 -2.12 14.37
C CYS A 164 2.26 -1.16 13.53
N VAL A 165 3.40 -0.73 14.07
CA VAL A 165 4.36 0.13 13.36
C VAL A 165 4.84 -0.53 12.07
N GLN A 166 5.21 -1.81 12.12
CA GLN A 166 5.63 -2.58 10.94
C GLN A 166 4.52 -2.69 9.89
N ARG A 167 3.24 -2.84 10.30
CA ARG A 167 2.11 -2.84 9.36
C ARG A 167 1.89 -1.50 8.67
N TYR A 168 2.20 -0.40 9.33
CA TYR A 168 2.19 0.94 8.71
C TYR A 168 3.38 1.15 7.77
N LEU A 169 4.60 0.81 8.21
CA LEU A 169 5.83 1.06 7.46
C LEU A 169 6.00 0.13 6.26
N TYR A 170 5.71 -1.17 6.44
CA TYR A 170 5.91 -2.21 5.44
C TYR A 170 4.62 -3.02 5.20
N PRO A 171 3.55 -2.41 4.66
CA PRO A 171 2.32 -3.11 4.34
C PRO A 171 2.58 -4.22 3.32
N GLU A 172 2.01 -5.40 3.54
CA GLU A 172 2.22 -6.56 2.66
C GLU A 172 1.10 -6.66 1.62
N PRO A 173 1.37 -6.47 0.31
CA PRO A 173 0.36 -6.61 -0.72
C PRO A 173 -0.07 -8.07 -0.86
N ARG A 174 -1.39 -8.32 -0.80
CA ARG A 174 -1.96 -9.67 -0.70
C ARG A 174 -2.03 -10.42 -2.04
N LEU A 175 -1.01 -10.29 -2.88
CA LEU A 175 -0.98 -10.80 -4.27
C LEU A 175 -1.34 -12.29 -4.40
N ARG A 176 -0.79 -13.13 -3.50
CA ARG A 176 -1.08 -14.58 -3.50
C ARG A 176 -2.53 -14.86 -3.16
N LEU A 177 -3.10 -14.15 -2.18
CA LEU A 177 -4.51 -14.30 -1.81
C LEU A 177 -5.42 -13.89 -2.97
N GLY A 178 -5.18 -12.71 -3.56
CA GLY A 178 -5.91 -12.24 -4.73
C GLY A 178 -5.91 -13.24 -5.89
N THR A 179 -4.73 -13.78 -6.22
CA THR A 179 -4.59 -14.80 -7.27
C THR A 179 -5.38 -16.07 -6.93
N LEU A 180 -5.36 -16.54 -5.68
CA LEU A 180 -6.10 -17.73 -5.25
C LEU A 180 -7.62 -17.53 -5.28
N LEU A 181 -8.11 -16.38 -4.81
CA LEU A 181 -9.53 -16.01 -4.85
C LEU A 181 -10.05 -15.98 -6.30
N GLY A 182 -9.31 -15.33 -7.21
CA GLY A 182 -9.65 -15.30 -8.63
C GLY A 182 -9.56 -16.68 -9.30
N HIS A 183 -8.58 -17.51 -8.91
CA HIS A 183 -8.41 -18.84 -9.48
C HIS A 183 -9.55 -19.80 -9.13
N ASN A 184 -9.97 -19.77 -7.86
CA ASN A 184 -10.99 -20.68 -7.33
C ASN A 184 -12.41 -20.10 -7.43
N ARG A 185 -12.55 -18.84 -7.87
CA ARG A 185 -13.83 -18.13 -7.98
C ARG A 185 -14.60 -18.11 -6.66
N ALA A 186 -13.86 -17.95 -5.56
CA ALA A 186 -14.41 -18.01 -4.21
C ALA A 186 -15.08 -16.70 -3.77
N ALA A 187 -14.73 -15.57 -4.40
CA ALA A 187 -15.28 -14.26 -4.10
C ALA A 187 -16.27 -13.82 -5.19
N THR A 188 -17.43 -13.32 -4.76
CA THR A 188 -18.43 -12.69 -5.63
C THR A 188 -18.07 -11.25 -5.98
N ALA A 189 -17.48 -10.53 -5.02
CA ALA A 189 -16.83 -9.23 -5.17
C ALA A 189 -15.55 -9.16 -4.33
N CYS A 190 -14.62 -8.26 -4.68
CA CYS A 190 -13.39 -8.05 -3.93
C CYS A 190 -12.89 -6.60 -4.07
N MET A 191 -12.32 -6.08 -2.99
CA MET A 191 -11.57 -4.83 -2.94
C MET A 191 -10.54 -4.89 -1.80
N ASP A 192 -9.53 -4.05 -1.84
CA ASP A 192 -8.64 -3.84 -0.70
C ASP A 192 -9.16 -2.73 0.23
N LEU A 193 -8.45 -2.52 1.34
CA LEU A 193 -8.83 -1.57 2.39
C LEU A 193 -7.77 -0.47 2.50
N SER A 194 -8.00 0.65 1.80
CA SER A 194 -7.17 1.87 1.87
C SER A 194 -7.75 2.89 2.85
N ASP A 195 -9.04 3.22 2.71
CA ASP A 195 -9.71 4.31 3.43
C ASP A 195 -10.44 3.84 4.69
N GLY A 196 -10.44 2.52 4.94
CA GLY A 196 -11.07 1.89 6.09
C GLY A 196 -12.24 0.97 5.71
N LEU A 197 -12.62 0.12 6.66
CA LEU A 197 -13.59 -0.94 6.44
C LEU A 197 -15.00 -0.40 6.11
N ALA A 198 -15.44 0.64 6.82
CA ALA A 198 -16.78 1.20 6.62
C ALA A 198 -16.94 1.78 5.21
N GLU A 199 -15.95 2.52 4.73
CA GLU A 199 -15.97 3.10 3.39
C GLU A 199 -15.86 2.03 2.30
N ALA A 200 -15.04 0.99 2.51
CA ALA A 200 -14.96 -0.14 1.60
C ALA A 200 -16.32 -0.87 1.47
N VAL A 201 -16.99 -1.12 2.60
CA VAL A 201 -18.32 -1.73 2.59
C VAL A 201 -19.33 -0.83 1.87
N ALA A 202 -19.34 0.48 2.13
CA ALA A 202 -20.22 1.42 1.44
C ALA A 202 -19.99 1.39 -0.08
N LYS A 203 -18.73 1.46 -0.53
CA LYS A 203 -18.34 1.37 -1.95
C LYS A 203 -18.77 0.05 -2.61
N MET A 204 -18.80 -1.07 -1.88
CA MET A 204 -19.32 -2.34 -2.38
C MET A 204 -20.85 -2.33 -2.49
N LEU A 205 -21.54 -1.76 -1.49
CA LEU A 205 -23.00 -1.71 -1.46
C LEU A 205 -23.59 -0.79 -2.54
N ASP A 206 -22.89 0.29 -2.91
CA ASP A 206 -23.27 1.17 -4.03
C ASP A 206 -23.32 0.46 -5.40
N THR A 207 -22.88 -0.80 -5.46
CA THR A 207 -22.88 -1.62 -6.68
C THR A 207 -23.98 -2.69 -6.72
N LEU A 208 -24.80 -2.78 -5.66
CA LEU A 208 -25.99 -3.66 -5.58
C LEU A 208 -27.17 -3.06 -6.35
#